data_AF-A0A6I4YI39-F1
#
_entry.id   AF-A0A6I4YI39-F1
#
_cell.length_a   1.000
_cell.length_b   1.000
_cell.length_c   1.000
_cell.angle_alpha   90.00
_cell.angle_beta   90.00
_cell.angle_gamma   90.00
#
_symmetry.space_group_name_H-M   'P 1'
#
loop_
_entity.id
_entity.type
_entity.pdbx_description
1 polymer ?
#
loop_
_entity_poly.entity_id
_entity_poly.type
_entity_poly.pdbx_seq_one_letter_code
_entity_poly.pdbx_strand_id
1 'polypeptide(L)'
;MSATLRRTPDTERRERLPAAWSGRDRRAPDPLAQLSRRLEGACQGAVQPLELAAILEAEGYTDQLVRTRFGTPDVFACAQLLYRRVPFRPPDVTASTLPRPVPLERDLTRGVIYLMPALWTPFALPLTPGMGAAQVTTAGLLTATLFGWGWMQGVAYRGYQALVRGPAPAARTLAVAGVQATVLTAALAAGVAWMLDLPVLPTAGVALAMGTYLASATALLVLGQEARLLLTALPVAALILADLSGVVQAPQWLTLLLAVGGPLLAAAQTVIRAGRPAAAVATRSGRALLYATYGWLCAAFLAARLLNPWQPGGADLSGMMGLSWSVAPLVLGMGVLEFTLRGLHRGLGDCARRTDPVGVIRARAARFLSGRVALFTAGLALTYLLVALLSPRLGGPLLAPELLTGHVLVGGALLLSGYLINVSLLGGALLAWAGALGAQVAAREAGLAPDPAYLLGAVVAALLCGLLTTWAVRDARHLT
;
A
#
# COMPACT_ATOMS: atom_id res chain seq x y z
N MET A 1 16.49 -84.04 0.26
CA MET A 1 17.09 -82.75 0.65
C MET A 1 16.00 -81.88 1.25
N SER A 2 15.86 -81.97 2.57
CA SER A 2 14.89 -81.21 3.38
C SER A 2 15.39 -79.79 3.63
N ALA A 3 14.51 -78.81 3.48
CA ALA A 3 14.70 -77.46 4.02
C ALA A 3 13.38 -76.97 4.61
N THR A 4 13.30 -77.10 5.93
CA THR A 4 12.22 -76.70 6.84
C THR A 4 12.22 -75.18 6.99
N LEU A 5 11.16 -74.52 6.53
CA LEU A 5 10.86 -73.11 6.85
C LEU A 5 10.30 -73.03 8.28
N ARG A 6 11.03 -72.34 9.16
CA ARG A 6 10.64 -72.05 10.55
C ARG A 6 9.41 -71.14 10.58
N ARG A 7 8.38 -71.58 11.31
CA ARG A 7 7.33 -70.70 11.86
C ARG A 7 7.91 -69.82 12.95
N THR A 8 7.79 -68.50 12.81
CA THR A 8 7.93 -67.52 13.91
C THR A 8 6.54 -67.19 14.44
N PRO A 9 6.30 -67.24 15.77
CA PRO A 9 5.01 -66.89 16.33
C PRO A 9 4.84 -65.36 16.44
N ASP A 10 3.74 -64.88 15.88
CA ASP A 10 3.11 -63.60 16.20
C ASP A 10 2.97 -63.45 17.73
N THR A 11 3.66 -62.48 18.32
CA THR A 11 3.45 -62.07 19.71
C THR A 11 3.64 -60.55 19.84
N GLU A 12 2.52 -59.89 20.07
CA GLU A 12 2.36 -58.74 20.96
C GLU A 12 3.33 -57.55 20.80
N ARG A 13 3.02 -56.67 19.85
CA ARG A 13 3.37 -55.25 19.98
C ARG A 13 2.46 -54.62 21.05
N ARG A 14 2.71 -54.92 22.32
CA ARG A 14 2.12 -54.19 23.46
C ARG A 14 2.56 -52.73 23.39
N GLU A 15 1.57 -51.86 23.22
CA GLU A 15 1.67 -50.43 23.45
C GLU A 15 2.33 -50.17 24.80
N ARG A 16 3.48 -49.49 24.79
CA ARG A 16 4.11 -48.98 26.01
C ARG A 16 3.27 -47.80 26.50
N LEU A 17 2.37 -48.07 27.44
CA LEU A 17 1.77 -47.05 28.28
C LEU A 17 2.88 -46.28 29.02
N PRO A 18 2.93 -44.93 28.95
CA PRO A 18 3.93 -44.19 29.70
C PRO A 18 3.70 -44.35 31.21
N ALA A 19 4.82 -44.59 31.90
CA ALA A 19 4.93 -44.91 33.31
C ALA A 19 4.11 -43.99 34.24
N ALA A 20 3.61 -44.59 35.32
CA ALA A 20 2.93 -43.89 36.40
C ALA A 20 3.76 -42.69 36.89
N TRP A 21 3.09 -41.54 36.93
CA TRP A 21 3.67 -40.21 37.16
C TRP A 21 4.18 -40.05 38.59
N SER A 22 5.48 -39.80 38.78
CA SER A 22 6.10 -39.52 40.07
C SER A 22 6.66 -38.09 40.11
N GLY A 23 5.96 -37.19 40.81
CA GLY A 23 6.36 -35.79 40.98
C GLY A 23 5.37 -34.98 41.80
N ARG A 24 5.71 -33.73 42.15
CA ARG A 24 5.00 -32.78 43.05
C ARG A 24 3.54 -32.42 42.68
N ASP A 25 2.92 -33.13 41.73
CA ASP A 25 1.57 -32.93 41.19
C ASP A 25 0.40 -33.39 42.07
N ARG A 26 0.67 -33.88 43.30
CA ARG A 26 -0.38 -34.32 44.25
C ARG A 26 -1.06 -33.16 44.98
N ARG A 27 -1.61 -32.17 44.25
CA ARG A 27 -2.74 -31.38 44.77
C ARG A 27 -3.88 -31.40 43.76
N ALA A 28 -4.99 -31.96 44.24
CA ALA A 28 -6.15 -32.55 43.53
C ALA A 28 -5.87 -33.88 42.80
N PRO A 29 -6.39 -35.03 43.29
CA PRO A 29 -6.35 -36.32 42.57
C PRO A 29 -7.27 -36.35 41.35
N ASP A 30 -8.01 -35.28 41.10
CA ASP A 30 -8.95 -35.14 40.00
C ASP A 30 -8.22 -35.31 38.64
N PRO A 31 -8.51 -36.39 37.89
CA PRO A 31 -7.90 -36.65 36.59
C PRO A 31 -8.09 -35.49 35.60
N LEU A 32 -9.22 -34.78 35.68
CA LEU A 32 -9.51 -33.66 34.79
C LEU A 32 -8.65 -32.42 35.12
N ALA A 33 -8.32 -32.22 36.40
CA ALA A 33 -7.40 -31.15 36.82
C ALA A 33 -5.96 -31.41 36.39
N GLN A 34 -5.54 -32.68 36.30
CA GLN A 34 -4.24 -33.04 35.75
C GLN A 34 -4.21 -32.83 34.23
N LEU A 35 -5.29 -33.22 33.55
CA LEU A 35 -5.43 -32.98 32.11
C LEU A 35 -5.40 -31.48 31.77
N SER A 36 -6.09 -30.65 32.57
CA SER A 36 -6.11 -29.21 32.36
C SER A 36 -4.73 -28.56 32.53
N ARG A 37 -3.88 -29.08 33.43
CA ARG A 37 -2.48 -28.62 33.58
C ARG A 37 -1.60 -29.09 32.43
N ARG A 38 -1.75 -30.35 32.00
CA ARG A 38 -0.99 -30.89 30.86
C ARG A 38 -1.28 -30.11 29.57
N LEU A 39 -2.53 -29.72 29.38
CA LEU A 39 -3.00 -28.93 28.25
C LEU A 39 -3.14 -27.45 28.60
N GLU A 40 -2.40 -26.93 29.60
CA GLU A 40 -2.60 -25.59 30.15
C GLU A 40 -2.64 -24.51 29.07
N GLY A 41 -1.69 -24.51 28.13
CA GLY A 41 -1.65 -23.53 27.03
C GLY A 41 -2.87 -23.62 26.10
N ALA A 42 -3.33 -24.83 25.79
CA ALA A 42 -4.52 -25.04 24.96
C ALA A 42 -5.81 -24.66 25.70
N CYS A 43 -5.94 -25.06 26.97
CA CYS A 43 -7.09 -24.72 27.83
C CYS A 43 -7.20 -23.22 28.10
N GLN A 44 -6.07 -22.53 28.30
CA GLN A 44 -6.03 -21.09 28.50
C GLN A 44 -6.40 -20.33 27.23
N GLY A 45 -5.93 -20.78 26.07
CA GLY A 45 -6.14 -20.09 24.79
C GLY A 45 -7.41 -20.47 24.03
N ALA A 46 -8.14 -21.51 24.43
CA ALA A 46 -9.33 -21.97 23.73
C ALA A 46 -10.49 -20.96 23.85
N VAL A 47 -11.06 -20.57 22.72
CA VAL A 47 -12.17 -19.63 22.65
C VAL A 47 -13.51 -20.34 22.73
N GLN A 48 -13.56 -21.61 22.33
CA GLN A 48 -14.76 -22.47 22.39
C GLN A 48 -14.44 -23.91 22.81
N PRO A 49 -15.40 -24.63 23.43
CA PRO A 49 -15.21 -26.04 23.79
C PRO A 49 -14.81 -26.95 22.61
N LEU A 50 -15.28 -26.65 21.39
CA LEU A 50 -14.98 -27.44 20.20
C LEU A 50 -13.49 -27.40 19.81
N GLU A 51 -12.78 -26.31 20.09
CA GLU A 51 -11.32 -26.25 19.87
C GLU A 51 -10.59 -27.22 20.79
N LEU A 52 -11.03 -27.30 22.05
CA LEU A 52 -10.48 -28.28 22.99
C LEU A 52 -10.83 -29.71 22.59
N ALA A 53 -12.03 -29.96 22.04
CA ALA A 53 -12.38 -31.28 21.52
C ALA A 53 -11.43 -31.70 20.38
N ALA A 54 -11.17 -30.80 19.42
CA ALA A 54 -10.25 -31.06 18.32
C ALA A 54 -8.80 -31.29 18.80
N ILE A 55 -8.34 -30.52 19.80
CA ILE A 55 -7.00 -30.72 20.40
C ILE A 55 -6.93 -32.05 21.14
N LEU A 56 -7.96 -32.42 21.90
CA LEU A 56 -8.04 -33.71 22.58
C LEU A 56 -7.99 -34.86 21.57
N GLU A 57 -8.77 -34.81 20.49
CA GLU A 57 -8.73 -35.84 19.44
C GLU A 57 -7.35 -35.92 18.77
N ALA A 58 -6.73 -34.78 18.45
CA ALA A 58 -5.39 -34.72 17.85
C ALA A 58 -4.30 -35.30 18.76
N GLU A 59 -4.46 -35.15 20.08
CA GLU A 59 -3.59 -35.76 21.11
C GLU A 59 -3.93 -37.24 21.38
N GLY A 60 -4.89 -37.81 20.65
CA GLY A 60 -5.27 -39.23 20.72
C GLY A 60 -6.31 -39.57 21.80
N TYR A 61 -6.99 -38.59 22.37
CA TYR A 61 -8.10 -38.85 23.30
C TYR A 61 -9.36 -39.25 22.52
N THR A 62 -9.73 -40.53 22.62
CA THR A 62 -10.97 -41.08 22.04
C THR A 62 -12.09 -41.13 23.06
N ASP A 63 -13.36 -41.13 22.64
CA ASP A 63 -14.53 -41.20 23.54
C ASP A 63 -14.44 -42.32 24.58
N GLN A 64 -13.94 -43.49 24.19
CA GLN A 64 -13.76 -44.62 25.10
C GLN A 64 -12.69 -44.33 26.16
N LEU A 65 -11.58 -43.70 25.77
CA LEU A 65 -10.54 -43.29 26.70
C LEU A 65 -11.06 -42.23 27.68
N VAL A 66 -11.84 -41.26 27.18
CA VAL A 66 -12.32 -40.17 28.03
C VAL A 66 -13.37 -40.63 29.04
N ARG A 67 -14.28 -41.52 28.62
CA ARG A 67 -15.21 -42.22 29.54
C ARG A 67 -14.48 -42.96 30.64
N THR A 68 -13.49 -43.77 30.27
CA THR A 68 -12.80 -44.67 31.21
C THR A 68 -11.93 -43.88 32.19
N ARG A 69 -11.27 -42.81 31.74
CA ARG A 69 -10.24 -42.10 32.51
C ARG A 69 -10.75 -40.85 33.24
N PHE A 70 -11.78 -40.19 32.71
CA PHE A 70 -12.29 -38.93 33.25
C PHE A 70 -13.79 -38.98 33.59
N GLY A 71 -14.48 -40.09 33.31
CA GLY A 71 -15.90 -40.26 33.65
C GLY A 71 -16.87 -39.42 32.81
N THR A 72 -16.40 -38.86 31.69
CA THR A 72 -17.20 -38.01 30.80
C THR A 72 -17.76 -38.83 29.63
N PRO A 73 -19.00 -38.58 29.17
CA PRO A 73 -19.66 -39.44 28.18
C PRO A 73 -18.94 -39.51 26.82
N ASP A 74 -18.28 -38.43 26.40
CA ASP A 74 -17.54 -38.30 25.15
C ASP A 74 -16.45 -37.21 25.26
N VAL A 75 -15.65 -37.04 24.19
CA VAL A 75 -14.61 -36.00 24.08
C VAL A 75 -15.21 -34.59 24.17
N PHE A 76 -16.40 -34.36 23.61
CA PHE A 76 -17.04 -33.04 23.60
C PHE A 76 -17.45 -32.58 25.01
N ALA A 77 -17.98 -33.49 25.82
CA ALA A 77 -18.36 -33.23 27.21
C ALA A 77 -17.11 -32.99 28.07
N CYS A 78 -16.04 -33.74 27.85
CA CYS A 78 -14.75 -33.49 28.50
C CYS A 78 -14.20 -32.10 28.16
N ALA A 79 -14.22 -31.74 26.87
CA ALA A 79 -13.80 -30.43 26.39
C ALA A 79 -14.63 -29.29 27.01
N GLN A 80 -15.95 -29.48 27.16
CA GLN A 80 -16.83 -28.52 27.84
C GLN A 80 -16.47 -28.34 29.31
N LEU A 81 -16.15 -29.42 30.02
CA LEU A 81 -15.74 -29.36 31.41
C LEU A 81 -14.37 -28.68 31.57
N LEU A 82 -13.41 -28.96 30.69
CA LEU A 82 -12.12 -28.28 30.66
C LEU A 82 -12.28 -26.78 30.40
N TYR A 83 -13.11 -26.43 29.40
CA TYR A 83 -13.40 -25.04 29.03
C TYR A 83 -14.05 -24.25 30.18
N ARG A 84 -15.00 -24.84 30.91
CA ARG A 84 -15.63 -24.19 32.08
C ARG A 84 -14.68 -24.04 33.26
N ARG A 85 -13.66 -24.89 33.35
CA ARG A 85 -12.79 -25.00 34.52
C ARG A 85 -11.56 -24.10 34.44
N VAL A 86 -11.01 -23.90 33.24
CA VAL A 86 -9.85 -23.02 33.03
C VAL A 86 -10.36 -21.68 32.53
N PRO A 87 -10.15 -20.57 33.26
CA PRO A 87 -10.52 -19.25 32.76
C PRO A 87 -9.69 -18.94 31.51
N PHE A 88 -10.36 -18.46 30.47
CA PHE A 88 -9.70 -18.00 29.25
C PHE A 88 -8.64 -16.95 29.59
N ARG A 89 -7.42 -17.18 29.12
CA ARG A 89 -6.33 -16.20 29.13
C ARG A 89 -5.92 -15.96 27.68
N PRO A 90 -6.07 -14.72 27.17
CA PRO A 90 -5.58 -14.38 25.84
C PRO A 90 -4.11 -14.78 25.74
N PRO A 91 -3.66 -15.39 24.63
CA PRO A 91 -2.25 -15.70 24.43
C PRO A 91 -1.43 -14.42 24.61
N ASP A 92 -0.34 -14.53 25.36
CA ASP A 92 0.55 -13.42 25.65
C ASP A 92 1.28 -13.06 24.34
N VAL A 93 0.73 -12.08 23.60
CA VAL A 93 1.37 -11.55 22.41
C VAL A 93 2.56 -10.72 22.89
N THR A 94 3.64 -11.41 23.25
CA THR A 94 4.89 -10.77 23.64
C THR A 94 5.26 -9.77 22.55
N ALA A 95 5.61 -8.55 22.98
CA ALA A 95 5.93 -7.40 22.12
C ALA A 95 7.00 -7.70 21.04
N SER A 96 7.71 -8.83 21.16
CA SER A 96 8.68 -9.36 20.21
C SER A 96 8.11 -9.74 18.83
N THR A 97 6.81 -10.03 18.71
CA THR A 97 6.20 -10.39 17.41
C THR A 97 5.50 -9.23 16.73
N LEU A 98 5.31 -8.11 17.44
CA LEU A 98 4.68 -6.93 16.87
C LEU A 98 5.67 -6.26 15.91
N PRO A 99 5.24 -5.94 14.67
CA PRO A 99 6.07 -5.20 13.74
C PRO A 99 6.57 -3.92 14.40
N ARG A 100 7.89 -3.68 14.35
CA ARG A 100 8.50 -2.50 14.95
C ARG A 100 7.77 -1.24 14.47
N PRO A 101 7.41 -0.30 15.37
CA PRO A 101 6.75 0.92 14.96
C PRO A 101 7.62 1.66 13.95
N VAL A 102 7.05 1.93 12.78
CA VAL A 102 7.71 2.76 11.78
C VAL A 102 7.57 4.22 12.21
N PRO A 103 8.66 5.00 12.28
CA PRO A 103 8.62 6.35 12.79
C PRO A 103 7.78 7.27 11.88
N LEU A 104 7.10 8.25 12.50
CA LEU A 104 6.23 9.23 11.82
C LEU A 104 6.99 10.04 10.76
N GLU A 105 8.24 10.41 11.07
CA GLU A 105 9.12 11.18 10.19
C GLU A 105 9.27 10.54 8.80
N ARG A 106 9.28 9.21 8.74
CA ARG A 106 9.44 8.46 7.50
C ARG A 106 8.25 8.63 6.56
N ASP A 107 7.03 8.74 7.08
CA ASP A 107 5.83 8.92 6.25
C ASP A 107 5.66 10.34 5.79
N LEU A 108 5.89 11.31 6.69
CA LEU A 108 5.81 12.71 6.33
C LEU A 108 6.84 13.06 5.25
N THR A 109 8.04 12.46 5.35
CA THR A 109 9.09 12.55 4.34
C THR A 109 8.61 12.09 2.95
N ARG A 110 7.74 11.07 2.87
CA ARG A 110 7.25 10.57 1.57
C ARG A 110 6.38 11.58 0.85
N GLY A 111 5.55 12.34 1.57
CA GLY A 111 4.79 13.45 0.97
C GLY A 111 5.71 14.47 0.29
N VAL A 112 6.81 14.84 0.94
CA VAL A 112 7.83 15.74 0.38
C VAL A 112 8.51 15.10 -0.84
N ILE A 113 8.90 13.83 -0.76
CA ILE A 113 9.51 13.10 -1.87
C ILE A 113 8.56 13.05 -3.08
N TYR A 114 7.25 12.84 -2.86
CA TYR A 114 6.27 12.81 -3.93
C TYR A 114 6.07 14.17 -4.61
N LEU A 115 6.34 15.27 -3.90
CA LEU A 115 6.32 16.61 -4.48
C LEU A 115 7.63 16.97 -5.20
N MET A 116 8.74 16.28 -4.94
CA MET A 116 10.04 16.64 -5.53
C MET A 116 10.06 16.76 -7.07
N PRO A 117 9.42 15.90 -7.87
CA PRO A 117 9.30 16.08 -9.31
C PRO A 117 8.83 17.47 -9.72
N ALA A 118 7.91 18.04 -8.94
CA ALA A 118 7.37 19.37 -9.16
C ALA A 118 8.48 20.43 -9.20
N LEU A 119 9.50 20.31 -8.35
CA LEU A 119 10.54 21.32 -8.22
C LEU A 119 11.42 21.44 -9.46
N TRP A 120 11.70 20.33 -10.16
CA TRP A 120 12.68 20.32 -11.25
C TRP A 120 12.06 20.14 -12.64
N THR A 121 10.80 19.71 -12.74
CA THR A 121 10.12 19.54 -14.04
C THR A 121 10.00 20.81 -14.89
N PRO A 122 9.86 22.04 -14.34
CA PRO A 122 9.92 23.26 -15.16
C PRO A 122 11.22 23.42 -15.94
N PHE A 123 12.33 22.90 -15.41
CA PHE A 123 13.64 22.97 -16.07
C PHE A 123 13.76 22.01 -17.26
N ALA A 124 12.80 21.10 -17.46
CA ALA A 124 12.69 20.28 -18.66
C ALA A 124 12.15 21.04 -19.88
N LEU A 125 11.52 22.20 -19.67
CA LEU A 125 10.93 23.00 -20.74
C LEU A 125 11.98 23.51 -21.74
N PRO A 126 13.07 24.16 -21.32
CA PRO A 126 13.93 24.87 -22.27
C PRO A 126 15.07 23.99 -22.82
N LEU A 127 15.09 22.70 -22.45
CA LEU A 127 15.79 21.64 -23.20
C LEU A 127 15.21 21.39 -24.60
N THR A 128 14.04 21.95 -24.89
CA THR A 128 13.33 21.77 -26.15
C THR A 128 13.28 23.10 -26.91
N PRO A 129 14.37 23.50 -27.59
CA PRO A 129 14.41 24.80 -28.25
C PRO A 129 13.45 24.84 -29.45
N GLY A 130 12.73 25.96 -29.60
CA GLY A 130 11.89 26.25 -30.76
C GLY A 130 10.40 26.40 -30.46
N MET A 131 9.62 26.64 -31.51
CA MET A 131 8.16 26.66 -31.42
C MET A 131 7.65 25.29 -30.95
N GLY A 132 6.84 25.29 -29.89
CA GLY A 132 6.21 24.09 -29.35
C GLY A 132 6.96 23.36 -28.23
N ALA A 133 8.01 23.98 -27.66
CA ALA A 133 8.71 23.52 -26.46
C ALA A 133 7.74 23.07 -25.34
N ALA A 134 6.74 23.90 -25.05
CA ALA A 134 5.73 23.62 -24.03
C ALA A 134 4.91 22.36 -24.35
N GLN A 135 4.51 22.15 -25.61
CA GLN A 135 3.74 20.98 -26.01
C GLN A 135 4.59 19.71 -25.94
N VAL A 136 5.85 19.76 -26.36
CA VAL A 136 6.82 18.66 -26.26
C VAL A 136 7.03 18.24 -24.80
N THR A 137 7.35 19.19 -23.92
CA THR A 137 7.57 18.91 -22.50
C THR A 137 6.28 18.43 -21.84
N THR A 138 5.14 19.03 -22.16
CA THR A 138 3.82 18.58 -21.67
C THR A 138 3.54 17.14 -22.08
N ALA A 139 3.68 16.80 -23.36
CA ALA A 139 3.42 15.45 -23.86
C ALA A 139 4.34 14.40 -23.21
N GLY A 140 5.63 14.73 -23.04
CA GLY A 140 6.60 13.87 -22.38
C GLY A 140 6.28 13.65 -20.90
N LEU A 141 6.03 14.74 -20.16
CA LEU A 141 5.67 14.69 -18.73
C LEU A 141 4.32 13.99 -18.51
N LEU A 142 3.35 14.21 -19.39
CA LEU A 142 2.05 13.52 -19.32
C LEU A 142 2.19 12.04 -19.49
N THR A 143 2.88 11.64 -20.55
CA THR A 143 3.06 10.23 -20.84
C THR A 143 3.79 9.59 -19.67
N ALA A 144 4.82 10.22 -19.13
CA ALA A 144 5.53 9.71 -17.98
C ALA A 144 4.73 9.72 -16.67
N THR A 145 3.91 10.73 -16.42
CA THR A 145 3.12 10.81 -15.19
C THR A 145 1.95 9.83 -15.24
N LEU A 146 1.21 9.78 -16.35
CA LEU A 146 0.09 8.86 -16.53
C LEU A 146 0.55 7.41 -16.57
N PHE A 147 1.44 7.09 -17.52
CA PHE A 147 1.87 5.71 -17.72
C PHE A 147 2.80 5.26 -16.59
N GLY A 148 3.76 6.12 -16.21
CA GLY A 148 4.73 5.83 -15.17
C GLY A 148 4.09 5.68 -13.80
N TRP A 149 3.07 6.48 -13.43
CA TRP A 149 2.43 6.32 -12.12
C TRP A 149 1.77 4.94 -11.97
N GLY A 150 0.95 4.52 -12.93
CA GLY A 150 0.35 3.19 -12.89
C GLY A 150 1.39 2.10 -12.97
N TRP A 151 2.33 2.15 -13.91
CA TRP A 151 3.35 1.11 -14.02
C TRP A 151 4.20 0.97 -12.75
N MET A 152 4.54 2.09 -12.07
CA MET A 152 5.29 2.06 -10.81
C MET A 152 4.51 1.42 -9.65
N GLN A 153 3.17 1.42 -9.65
CA GLN A 153 2.40 0.62 -8.68
C GLN A 153 2.64 -0.88 -8.87
N GLY A 154 2.69 -1.34 -10.13
CA GLY A 154 3.03 -2.72 -10.46
C GLY A 154 4.48 -3.08 -10.08
N VAL A 155 5.43 -2.18 -10.35
CA VAL A 155 6.84 -2.33 -9.96
C VAL A 155 6.98 -2.40 -8.44
N ALA A 156 6.31 -1.50 -7.70
CA ALA A 156 6.30 -1.48 -6.24
C ALA A 156 5.74 -2.77 -5.67
N TYR A 157 4.61 -3.26 -6.19
CA TYR A 157 4.04 -4.55 -5.80
C TYR A 157 5.04 -5.70 -5.97
N ARG A 158 5.69 -5.81 -7.15
CA ARG A 158 6.71 -6.84 -7.40
C ARG A 158 7.90 -6.69 -6.45
N GLY A 159 8.31 -5.47 -6.15
CA GLY A 159 9.37 -5.15 -5.19
C GLY A 159 9.02 -5.61 -3.77
N TYR A 160 7.83 -5.28 -3.27
CA TYR A 160 7.35 -5.72 -1.96
C TYR A 160 7.21 -7.24 -1.87
N GLN A 161 6.75 -7.91 -2.92
CA GLN A 161 6.73 -9.38 -2.97
C GLN A 161 8.15 -9.98 -2.94
N ALA A 162 9.10 -9.35 -3.63
CA ALA A 162 10.48 -9.80 -3.64
C ALA A 162 11.20 -9.54 -2.31
N LEU A 163 10.80 -8.51 -1.54
CA LEU A 163 11.34 -8.22 -0.20
C LEU A 163 11.10 -9.36 0.79
N VAL A 164 10.02 -10.12 0.65
CA VAL A 164 9.76 -11.33 1.47
C VAL A 164 10.91 -12.35 1.34
N ARG A 165 11.61 -12.36 0.19
CA ARG A 165 12.75 -13.25 -0.08
C ARG A 165 14.10 -12.62 0.27
N GLY A 166 14.10 -11.36 0.72
CA GLY A 166 15.29 -10.61 1.10
C GLY A 166 15.62 -9.41 0.19
N PRO A 167 16.61 -8.60 0.59
CA PRO A 167 16.93 -7.34 -0.07
C PRO A 167 17.54 -7.51 -1.47
N ALA A 168 18.37 -8.55 -1.70
CA ALA A 168 19.00 -8.79 -3.01
C ALA A 168 17.99 -9.11 -4.14
N PRO A 169 17.05 -10.08 -3.97
CA PRO A 169 15.98 -10.30 -4.93
C PRO A 169 15.12 -9.05 -5.18
N ALA A 170 14.80 -8.28 -4.14
CA ALA A 170 14.00 -7.08 -4.26
C ALA A 170 14.71 -6.00 -5.08
N ALA A 171 15.96 -5.68 -4.75
CA ALA A 171 16.73 -4.67 -5.46
C ALA A 171 16.90 -5.03 -6.94
N ARG A 172 17.19 -6.29 -7.26
CA ARG A 172 17.28 -6.75 -8.66
C ARG A 172 15.93 -6.66 -9.39
N THR A 173 14.84 -7.06 -8.73
CA THR A 173 13.49 -6.99 -9.31
C THR A 173 13.10 -5.56 -9.62
N LEU A 174 13.35 -4.63 -8.69
CA LEU A 174 13.09 -3.20 -8.84
C LEU A 174 13.95 -2.59 -9.96
N ALA A 175 15.23 -2.96 -10.05
CA ALA A 175 16.12 -2.49 -11.11
C ALA A 175 15.62 -2.93 -12.51
N VAL A 176 15.34 -4.22 -12.68
CA VAL A 176 14.87 -4.76 -13.99
C VAL A 176 13.51 -4.19 -14.35
N ALA A 177 12.54 -4.26 -13.43
CA ALA A 177 11.19 -3.78 -13.70
C ALA A 177 11.13 -2.26 -13.87
N GLY A 178 12.00 -1.52 -13.17
CA GLY A 178 12.18 -0.08 -13.31
C GLY A 178 12.77 0.31 -14.66
N VAL A 179 13.83 -0.38 -15.13
CA VAL A 179 14.37 -0.16 -16.49
C VAL A 179 13.32 -0.44 -17.56
N GLN A 180 12.58 -1.55 -17.43
CA GLN A 180 11.47 -1.87 -18.33
C GLN A 180 10.40 -0.76 -18.33
N ALA A 181 10.02 -0.27 -17.15
CA ALA A 181 9.08 0.83 -16.99
C ALA A 181 9.54 2.07 -17.74
N THR A 182 10.79 2.49 -17.51
CA THR A 182 11.37 3.69 -18.09
C THR A 182 11.44 3.61 -19.60
N VAL A 183 11.88 2.48 -20.15
CA VAL A 183 11.96 2.27 -21.61
C VAL A 183 10.57 2.27 -22.23
N LEU A 184 9.59 1.56 -21.65
CA LEU A 184 8.21 1.54 -22.14
C LEU A 184 7.57 2.93 -22.09
N THR A 185 7.84 3.70 -21.03
CA THR A 185 7.36 5.07 -20.88
C THR A 185 7.92 5.98 -21.98
N ALA A 186 9.22 5.91 -22.24
CA ALA A 186 9.87 6.69 -23.30
C ALA A 186 9.39 6.28 -24.71
N ALA A 187 9.19 4.97 -24.95
CA ALA A 187 8.66 4.46 -26.20
C ALA A 187 7.21 4.91 -26.44
N LEU A 188 6.36 4.89 -25.40
CA LEU A 188 5.00 5.40 -25.49
C LEU A 188 5.01 6.90 -25.78
N ALA A 189 5.88 7.67 -25.13
CA ALA A 189 6.00 9.10 -25.36
C ALA A 189 6.47 9.42 -26.79
N ALA A 190 7.37 8.61 -27.34
CA ALA A 190 7.78 8.69 -28.74
C ALA A 190 6.60 8.44 -29.69
N GLY A 191 5.76 7.44 -29.39
CA GLY A 191 4.55 7.15 -30.16
C GLY A 191 3.52 8.28 -30.10
N VAL A 192 3.27 8.82 -28.91
CA VAL A 192 2.39 9.99 -28.72
C VAL A 192 2.92 11.20 -29.48
N ALA A 193 4.24 11.46 -29.41
CA ALA A 193 4.86 12.55 -30.15
C ALA A 193 4.66 12.39 -31.67
N TRP A 194 4.87 11.18 -32.19
CA TRP A 194 4.65 10.89 -33.61
C TRP A 194 3.18 11.09 -34.03
N MET A 195 2.22 10.67 -33.21
CA MET A 195 0.79 10.85 -33.50
C MET A 195 0.35 12.32 -33.47
N LEU A 196 1.02 13.16 -32.68
CA LEU A 196 0.69 14.57 -32.50
C LEU A 196 1.58 15.51 -33.35
N ASP A 197 2.38 14.96 -34.26
CA ASP A 197 3.37 15.70 -35.07
C ASP A 197 4.33 16.56 -34.23
N LEU A 198 4.72 16.03 -33.06
CA LEU A 198 5.68 16.64 -32.14
C LEU A 198 7.08 16.03 -32.33
N PRO A 199 8.15 16.80 -32.06
CA PRO A 199 9.51 16.27 -32.01
C PRO A 199 9.66 15.02 -31.11
N VAL A 200 9.88 13.87 -31.74
CA VAL A 200 9.90 12.55 -31.07
C VAL A 200 11.01 12.44 -30.03
N LEU A 201 12.24 12.76 -30.41
CA LEU A 201 13.42 12.60 -29.56
C LEU A 201 13.35 13.42 -28.26
N PRO A 202 13.05 14.74 -28.27
CA PRO A 202 12.94 15.51 -27.04
C PRO A 202 11.73 15.10 -26.20
N THR A 203 10.58 14.74 -26.80
CA THR A 203 9.40 14.25 -26.05
C THR A 203 9.74 12.96 -25.30
N ALA A 204 10.38 12.01 -26.00
CA ALA A 204 10.86 10.77 -25.39
C ALA A 204 11.94 11.01 -24.33
N GLY A 205 12.82 11.99 -24.54
CA GLY A 205 13.86 12.39 -23.59
C GLY A 205 13.30 12.91 -22.27
N VAL A 206 12.28 13.78 -22.32
CA VAL A 206 11.57 14.27 -21.12
C VAL A 206 10.90 13.10 -20.39
N ALA A 207 10.22 12.22 -21.13
CA ALA A 207 9.58 11.05 -20.54
C ALA A 207 10.59 10.06 -19.94
N LEU A 208 11.76 9.89 -20.57
CA LEU A 208 12.87 9.06 -20.08
C LEU A 208 13.44 9.62 -18.78
N ALA A 209 13.64 10.93 -18.68
CA ALA A 209 14.13 11.59 -17.47
C ALA A 209 13.16 11.37 -16.30
N MET A 210 11.87 11.64 -16.51
CA MET A 210 10.83 11.42 -15.50
C MET A 210 10.68 9.94 -15.13
N GLY A 211 10.64 9.04 -16.13
CA GLY A 211 10.57 7.60 -15.90
C GLY A 211 11.76 7.08 -15.08
N THR A 212 12.97 7.58 -15.37
CA THR A 212 14.19 7.24 -14.62
C THR A 212 14.12 7.70 -13.18
N TYR A 213 13.65 8.93 -12.94
CA TYR A 213 13.42 9.42 -11.59
C TYR A 213 12.40 8.54 -10.86
N LEU A 214 11.23 8.28 -11.46
CA LEU A 214 10.16 7.48 -10.85
C LEU A 214 10.62 6.05 -10.53
N ALA A 215 11.38 5.42 -11.43
CA ALA A 215 11.95 4.09 -11.22
C ALA A 215 12.93 4.08 -10.04
N SER A 216 13.83 5.06 -9.99
CA SER A 216 14.84 5.19 -8.95
C SER A 216 14.22 5.49 -7.58
N ALA A 217 13.27 6.43 -7.55
CA ALA A 217 12.52 6.78 -6.36
C ALA A 217 11.71 5.58 -5.85
N THR A 218 10.99 4.88 -6.73
CA THR A 218 10.24 3.66 -6.38
C THR A 218 11.16 2.60 -5.77
N ALA A 219 12.32 2.36 -6.37
CA ALA A 219 13.29 1.40 -5.84
C ALA A 219 13.76 1.79 -4.42
N LEU A 220 14.16 3.05 -4.21
CA LEU A 220 14.62 3.55 -2.92
C LEU A 220 13.52 3.53 -1.86
N LEU A 221 12.29 3.92 -2.21
CA LEU A 221 11.14 3.91 -1.30
C LEU A 221 10.75 2.50 -0.88
N VAL A 222 10.74 1.54 -1.81
CA VAL A 222 10.44 0.13 -1.48
C VAL A 222 11.54 -0.46 -0.59
N LEU A 223 12.81 -0.18 -0.88
CA LEU A 223 13.95 -0.63 -0.08
C LEU A 223 14.14 0.13 1.26
N GLY A 224 13.27 1.09 1.58
CA GLY A 224 13.35 1.86 2.82
C GLY A 224 14.58 2.76 2.91
N GLN A 225 14.95 3.39 1.79
CA GLN A 225 16.08 4.31 1.65
C GLN A 225 15.60 5.75 1.45
N GLU A 226 14.52 6.16 2.13
CA GLU A 226 13.92 7.49 2.01
C GLU A 226 14.93 8.62 2.29
N ALA A 227 15.76 8.45 3.33
CA ALA A 227 16.80 9.42 3.68
C ALA A 227 17.82 9.61 2.55
N ARG A 228 18.21 8.53 1.86
CA ARG A 228 19.16 8.65 0.72
C ARG A 228 18.52 9.39 -0.44
N LEU A 229 17.24 9.16 -0.71
CA LEU A 229 16.51 9.88 -1.74
C LEU A 229 16.41 11.38 -1.40
N LEU A 230 16.09 11.74 -0.15
CA LEU A 230 16.13 13.14 0.29
C LEU A 230 17.53 13.76 0.17
N LEU A 231 18.58 13.04 0.54
CA LEU A 231 19.95 13.54 0.41
C LEU A 231 20.31 13.84 -1.05
N THR A 232 19.82 13.04 -2.01
CA THR A 232 20.00 13.33 -3.44
C THR A 232 19.21 14.55 -3.92
N ALA A 233 18.21 15.01 -3.17
CA ALA A 233 17.45 16.21 -3.46
C ALA A 233 18.21 17.51 -3.10
N LEU A 234 19.12 17.45 -2.12
CA LEU A 234 19.76 18.66 -1.58
C LEU A 234 20.56 19.44 -2.63
N PRO A 235 21.39 18.82 -3.49
CA PRO A 235 22.16 19.57 -4.49
C PRO A 235 21.27 20.27 -5.51
N VAL A 236 20.20 19.61 -5.96
CA VAL A 236 19.26 20.21 -6.93
C VAL A 236 18.43 21.32 -6.28
N ALA A 237 17.98 21.14 -5.04
CA ALA A 237 17.26 22.18 -4.31
C ALA A 237 18.13 23.43 -4.07
N ALA A 238 19.39 23.23 -3.67
CA ALA A 238 20.35 24.32 -3.51
C ALA A 238 20.62 25.04 -4.84
N LEU A 239 20.78 24.31 -5.94
CA LEU A 239 20.97 24.88 -7.26
C LEU A 239 19.74 25.70 -7.71
N ILE A 240 18.53 25.18 -7.51
CA ILE A 240 17.27 25.89 -7.82
C ILE A 240 17.16 27.16 -6.97
N LEU A 241 17.47 27.12 -5.67
CA LEU A 241 17.45 28.32 -4.82
C LEU A 241 18.50 29.36 -5.25
N ALA A 242 19.70 28.91 -5.62
CA ALA A 242 20.77 29.80 -6.11
C ALA A 242 20.39 30.47 -7.44
N ASP A 243 19.71 29.73 -8.31
CA ASP A 243 19.19 30.23 -9.59
C ASP A 243 18.06 31.25 -9.38
N LEU A 244 17.07 30.92 -8.53
CA LEU A 244 15.96 31.81 -8.19
C LEU A 244 16.37 33.08 -7.45
N SER A 245 17.46 33.02 -6.68
CA SER A 245 18.03 34.20 -5.99
C SER A 245 18.92 35.06 -6.90
N GLY A 246 19.18 34.62 -8.13
CA GLY A 246 20.06 35.31 -9.08
C GLY A 246 21.54 35.23 -8.72
N VAL A 247 21.93 34.42 -7.72
CA VAL A 247 23.32 34.23 -7.30
C VAL A 247 24.10 33.44 -8.35
N VAL A 248 23.46 32.47 -8.98
CA VAL A 248 24.00 31.65 -10.08
C VAL A 248 23.00 31.66 -11.22
N GLN A 249 23.46 31.55 -12.46
CA GLN A 249 22.59 31.20 -13.59
C GLN A 249 22.90 29.77 -14.00
N ALA A 250 22.16 28.83 -13.43
CA ALA A 250 22.46 27.42 -13.59
C ALA A 250 21.97 26.93 -14.96
N PRO A 251 22.80 26.23 -15.75
CA PRO A 251 22.30 25.65 -16.98
C PRO A 251 21.29 24.54 -16.65
N GLN A 252 20.13 24.56 -17.29
CA GLN A 252 19.01 23.66 -16.96
C GLN A 252 19.34 22.18 -17.08
N TRP A 253 20.23 21.81 -18.00
CA TRP A 253 20.71 20.44 -18.14
C TRP A 253 21.40 19.95 -16.86
N LEU A 254 22.07 20.84 -16.11
CA LEU A 254 22.70 20.50 -14.84
C LEU A 254 21.65 20.25 -13.76
N THR A 255 20.60 21.07 -13.69
CA THR A 255 19.47 20.86 -12.77
C THR A 255 18.83 19.50 -12.98
N LEU A 256 18.58 19.12 -14.23
CA LEU A 256 17.99 17.82 -14.57
C LEU A 256 18.95 16.66 -14.35
N LEU A 257 20.23 16.85 -14.67
CA LEU A 257 21.27 15.85 -14.41
C LEU A 257 21.35 15.54 -12.90
N LEU A 258 21.28 16.56 -12.04
CA LEU A 258 21.27 16.36 -10.58
C LEU A 258 19.95 15.75 -10.10
N ALA A 259 18.82 16.24 -10.60
CA ALA A 259 17.48 15.77 -10.22
C ALA A 259 17.26 14.27 -10.50
N VAL A 260 17.77 13.79 -11.64
CA VAL A 260 17.58 12.40 -12.09
C VAL A 260 18.79 11.53 -11.76
N GLY A 261 20.00 12.06 -11.99
CA GLY A 261 21.25 11.34 -11.80
C GLY A 261 21.53 11.00 -10.33
N GLY A 262 21.21 11.90 -9.39
CA GLY A 262 21.36 11.63 -7.96
C GLY A 262 20.57 10.40 -7.50
N PRO A 263 19.23 10.38 -7.66
CA PRO A 263 18.41 9.22 -7.36
C PRO A 263 18.83 7.95 -8.10
N LEU A 264 19.19 8.06 -9.39
CA LEU A 264 19.64 6.92 -10.20
C LEU A 264 20.92 6.29 -9.63
N LEU A 265 21.93 7.10 -9.32
CA LEU A 265 23.18 6.63 -8.73
C LEU A 265 22.93 6.03 -7.34
N ALA A 266 22.09 6.64 -6.52
CA ALA A 266 21.72 6.09 -5.22
C ALA A 266 21.01 4.73 -5.35
N ALA A 267 20.07 4.60 -6.29
CA ALA A 267 19.39 3.35 -6.59
C ALA A 267 20.40 2.28 -7.10
N ALA A 268 21.25 2.62 -8.07
CA ALA A 268 22.28 1.71 -8.57
C ALA A 268 23.22 1.23 -7.46
N GLN A 269 23.68 2.13 -6.58
CA GLN A 269 24.48 1.77 -5.41
C GLN A 269 23.74 0.83 -4.45
N THR A 270 22.43 1.04 -4.21
CA THR A 270 21.65 0.12 -3.37
C THR A 270 21.55 -1.28 -3.99
N VAL A 271 21.38 -1.36 -5.31
CA VAL A 271 21.32 -2.63 -6.04
C VAL A 271 22.67 -3.35 -5.98
N ILE A 272 23.78 -2.62 -6.18
CA ILE A 272 25.14 -3.17 -6.10
C ILE A 272 25.41 -3.69 -4.68
N ARG A 273 25.11 -2.90 -3.64
CA ARG A 273 25.32 -3.28 -2.24
C ARG A 273 24.45 -4.45 -1.78
N ALA A 274 23.26 -4.60 -2.36
CA ALA A 274 22.39 -5.72 -2.03
C ALA A 274 22.99 -7.06 -2.49
N GLY A 275 23.84 -7.07 -3.52
CA GLY A 275 24.52 -8.26 -4.01
C GLY A 275 23.67 -9.14 -4.93
N ARG A 276 24.14 -10.36 -5.20
CA ARG A 276 23.47 -11.31 -6.11
C ARG A 276 22.45 -12.17 -5.36
N PRO A 277 21.23 -12.37 -5.89
CA PRO A 277 20.27 -13.29 -5.30
C PRO A 277 20.75 -14.74 -5.45
N ALA A 278 20.55 -15.57 -4.43
CA ALA A 278 20.97 -16.97 -4.41
C ALA A 278 20.28 -17.84 -5.49
N ALA A 279 19.05 -17.52 -5.88
CA ALA A 279 18.34 -18.16 -7.00
C ALA A 279 17.27 -17.24 -7.60
N ALA A 280 17.05 -17.32 -8.91
CA ALA A 280 15.98 -16.60 -9.59
C ALA A 280 14.70 -17.45 -9.59
N VAL A 281 13.72 -17.06 -8.76
CA VAL A 281 12.38 -17.67 -8.78
C VAL A 281 11.44 -16.71 -9.49
N ALA A 282 10.96 -17.10 -10.67
CA ALA A 282 10.01 -16.32 -11.45
C ALA A 282 8.73 -16.09 -10.65
N THR A 283 8.37 -14.83 -10.41
CA THR A 283 7.07 -14.45 -9.88
C THR A 283 6.15 -14.14 -11.06
N ARG A 284 5.34 -15.11 -11.48
CA ARG A 284 4.19 -14.84 -12.32
C ARG A 284 3.04 -14.43 -11.42
N SER A 285 2.90 -13.12 -11.19
CA SER A 285 1.72 -12.59 -10.51
C SER A 285 1.03 -11.59 -11.42
N GLY A 286 -0.08 -12.02 -12.05
CA GLY A 286 -0.97 -11.13 -12.81
C GLY A 286 -1.53 -9.98 -11.96
N ARG A 287 -1.45 -10.10 -10.62
CA ARG A 287 -1.83 -9.04 -9.68
C ARG A 287 -1.01 -7.76 -9.88
N ALA A 288 0.24 -7.83 -10.33
CA ALA A 288 1.05 -6.64 -10.59
C ALA A 288 0.37 -5.72 -11.62
N LEU A 289 -0.28 -6.30 -12.64
CA LEU A 289 -1.04 -5.54 -13.64
C LEU A 289 -2.30 -4.91 -13.02
N LEU A 290 -2.96 -5.58 -12.07
CA LEU A 290 -4.11 -5.00 -11.37
C LEU A 290 -3.72 -3.80 -10.51
N TYR A 291 -2.59 -3.87 -9.81
CA TYR A 291 -2.03 -2.71 -9.09
C TYR A 291 -1.64 -1.58 -10.06
N ALA A 292 -1.09 -1.93 -11.22
CA ALA A 292 -0.81 -0.94 -12.24
C ALA A 292 -2.06 -0.27 -12.80
N THR A 293 -3.10 -1.07 -13.04
CA THR A 293 -4.42 -0.60 -13.50
C THR A 293 -5.05 0.34 -12.47
N TYR A 294 -4.93 0.03 -11.18
CA TYR A 294 -5.39 0.93 -10.11
C TYR A 294 -4.70 2.30 -10.18
N GLY A 295 -3.37 2.31 -10.32
CA GLY A 295 -2.63 3.56 -10.48
C GLY A 295 -3.01 4.31 -11.75
N TRP A 296 -3.21 3.62 -12.88
CA TRP A 296 -3.68 4.24 -14.13
C TRP A 296 -5.08 4.84 -14.02
N LEU A 297 -6.01 4.19 -13.32
CA LEU A 297 -7.35 4.75 -13.11
C LEU A 297 -7.30 6.03 -12.27
N CYS A 298 -6.50 6.04 -11.19
CA CYS A 298 -6.30 7.25 -10.38
C CYS A 298 -5.63 8.37 -11.20
N ALA A 299 -4.60 8.02 -11.99
CA ALA A 299 -3.89 8.94 -12.85
C ALA A 299 -4.81 9.53 -13.92
N ALA A 300 -5.58 8.70 -14.62
CA ALA A 300 -6.53 9.10 -15.63
C ALA A 300 -7.64 9.98 -15.05
N PHE A 301 -8.13 9.68 -13.85
CA PHE A 301 -9.11 10.50 -13.15
C PHE A 301 -8.60 11.93 -12.89
N LEU A 302 -7.41 12.06 -12.30
CA LEU A 302 -6.79 13.37 -12.06
C LEU A 302 -6.49 14.09 -13.38
N ALA A 303 -5.92 13.37 -14.33
CA ALA A 303 -5.57 13.90 -15.64
C ALA A 303 -6.79 14.36 -16.44
N ALA A 304 -7.93 13.68 -16.38
CA ALA A 304 -9.15 14.09 -17.09
C ALA A 304 -9.67 15.47 -16.66
N ARG A 305 -9.26 15.97 -15.49
CA ARG A 305 -9.49 17.35 -15.08
C ARG A 305 -8.33 18.27 -15.47
N LEU A 306 -7.09 17.87 -15.21
CA LEU A 306 -5.91 18.72 -15.37
C LEU A 306 -5.51 18.92 -16.84
N LEU A 307 -5.77 17.90 -17.66
CA LEU A 307 -5.74 17.96 -19.10
C LEU A 307 -7.14 18.22 -19.57
N ASN A 308 -7.35 19.33 -20.27
CA ASN A 308 -8.54 19.48 -21.07
C ASN A 308 -8.24 18.91 -22.47
N PRO A 309 -8.55 17.63 -22.79
CA PRO A 309 -8.35 17.10 -24.14
C PRO A 309 -9.13 17.88 -25.21
N TRP A 310 -10.09 18.70 -24.80
CA TRP A 310 -11.00 19.46 -25.66
C TRP A 310 -10.57 20.92 -25.88
N GLN A 311 -9.48 21.37 -25.26
CA GLN A 311 -8.85 22.67 -25.56
C GLN A 311 -7.34 22.49 -25.77
N PRO A 312 -6.91 22.33 -27.04
CA PRO A 312 -5.49 22.37 -27.39
C PRO A 312 -4.87 23.69 -26.89
N GLY A 313 -3.96 23.61 -25.92
CA GLY A 313 -3.27 24.77 -25.33
C GLY A 313 -3.68 25.15 -23.90
N GLY A 314 -4.70 24.51 -23.30
CA GLY A 314 -5.19 24.78 -21.94
C GLY A 314 -4.66 23.84 -20.85
N ALA A 315 -3.56 23.11 -21.08
CA ALA A 315 -2.98 22.26 -20.04
C ALA A 315 -2.39 23.15 -18.94
N ASP A 316 -2.92 23.05 -17.72
CA ASP A 316 -2.24 23.60 -16.55
C ASP A 316 -1.00 22.75 -16.28
N LEU A 317 0.09 23.08 -16.97
CA LEU A 317 1.41 22.47 -16.83
C LEU A 317 1.84 22.46 -15.36
N SER A 318 1.56 23.52 -14.61
CA SER A 318 1.80 23.60 -13.17
C SER A 318 0.96 22.55 -12.43
N GLY A 319 -0.31 22.38 -12.82
CA GLY A 319 -1.24 21.31 -12.45
C GLY A 319 -0.60 19.94 -12.41
N MET A 320 -0.12 19.51 -13.57
CA MET A 320 0.44 18.18 -13.81
C MET A 320 1.83 17.98 -13.20
N MET A 321 2.62 19.05 -13.10
CA MET A 321 3.91 19.00 -12.43
C MET A 321 3.76 18.88 -10.91
N GLY A 322 2.55 19.03 -10.34
CA GLY A 322 2.34 19.08 -8.90
C GLY A 322 2.72 20.42 -8.27
N LEU A 323 3.10 21.40 -9.10
CA LEU A 323 3.37 22.79 -8.70
C LEU A 323 2.10 23.65 -8.68
N SER A 324 0.96 23.16 -9.18
CA SER A 324 -0.28 23.92 -9.06
C SER A 324 -0.63 24.08 -7.59
N TRP A 325 -1.07 25.30 -7.29
CA TRP A 325 -1.70 25.62 -6.02
C TRP A 325 -2.80 24.60 -5.65
N SER A 326 -3.52 24.05 -6.65
CA SER A 326 -4.60 23.09 -6.41
C SER A 326 -4.17 21.64 -6.16
N VAL A 327 -3.03 21.16 -6.66
CA VAL A 327 -2.65 19.73 -6.53
C VAL A 327 -1.60 19.50 -5.42
N ALA A 328 -0.75 20.50 -5.16
CA ALA A 328 0.35 20.37 -4.19
C ALA A 328 -0.10 19.89 -2.79
N PRO A 329 -1.21 20.39 -2.18
CA PRO A 329 -1.66 19.91 -0.88
C PRO A 329 -2.09 18.44 -0.89
N LEU A 330 -2.70 17.95 -1.99
CA LEU A 330 -3.08 16.54 -2.12
C LEU A 330 -1.82 15.66 -2.17
N VAL A 331 -0.80 16.05 -2.95
CA VAL A 331 0.45 15.29 -3.08
C VAL A 331 1.21 15.25 -1.75
N LEU A 332 1.33 16.38 -1.05
CA LEU A 332 1.92 16.43 0.29
C LEU A 332 1.11 15.59 1.29
N GLY A 333 -0.23 15.65 1.18
CA GLY A 333 -1.17 14.87 1.96
C GLY A 333 -0.99 13.35 1.82
N MET A 334 -0.36 12.86 0.73
CA MET A 334 -0.09 11.43 0.55
C MET A 334 0.81 10.85 1.65
N GLY A 335 1.75 11.63 2.19
CA GLY A 335 2.54 11.19 3.35
C GLY A 335 1.68 10.99 4.61
N VAL A 336 0.76 11.92 4.86
CA VAL A 336 -0.21 11.81 5.97
C VAL A 336 -1.20 10.67 5.73
N LEU A 337 -1.56 10.41 4.48
CA LEU A 337 -2.40 9.29 4.06
C LEU A 337 -1.73 7.95 4.40
N GLU A 338 -0.45 7.77 4.06
CA GLU A 338 0.30 6.56 4.41
C GLU A 338 0.37 6.34 5.92
N PHE A 339 0.63 7.40 6.67
CA PHE A 339 0.60 7.37 8.14
C PHE A 339 -0.77 6.92 8.65
N THR A 340 -1.84 7.50 8.11
CA THR A 340 -3.22 7.20 8.49
C THR A 340 -3.58 5.75 8.16
N LEU A 341 -3.20 5.24 6.98
CA LEU A 341 -3.41 3.84 6.59
C LEU A 341 -2.74 2.85 7.52
N ARG A 342 -1.48 3.11 7.91
CA ARG A 342 -0.77 2.23 8.85
C ARG A 342 -1.38 2.30 10.24
N GLY A 343 -1.79 3.48 10.68
CA GLY A 343 -2.54 3.66 11.93
C GLY A 343 -3.88 2.93 11.92
N LEU A 344 -4.58 2.94 10.79
CA LEU A 344 -5.83 2.20 10.57
C LEU A 344 -5.62 0.70 10.69
N HIS A 345 -4.63 0.15 9.99
CA HIS A 345 -4.35 -1.29 10.03
C HIS A 345 -4.02 -1.77 11.45
N ARG A 346 -3.15 -1.04 12.18
CA ARG A 346 -2.82 -1.38 13.58
C ARG A 346 -4.05 -1.29 14.49
N GLY A 347 -4.77 -0.17 14.45
CA GLY A 347 -5.89 0.08 15.35
C GLY A 347 -7.12 -0.79 15.08
N LEU A 348 -7.37 -1.19 13.83
CA LEU A 348 -8.39 -2.17 13.49
C LEU A 348 -8.00 -3.58 13.96
N GLY A 349 -6.72 -3.95 13.83
CA GLY A 349 -6.19 -5.18 14.41
C GLY A 349 -6.32 -5.22 15.94
N ASP A 350 -6.12 -4.08 16.61
CA ASP A 350 -6.36 -3.96 18.07
C ASP A 350 -7.85 -4.11 18.41
N CYS A 351 -8.76 -3.66 17.56
CA CYS A 351 -10.19 -3.89 17.74
C CYS A 351 -10.54 -5.37 17.58
N ALA A 352 -9.93 -6.06 16.61
CA ALA A 352 -10.17 -7.48 16.34
C ALA A 352 -9.66 -8.41 17.46
N ARG A 353 -8.62 -8.00 18.19
CA ARG A 353 -8.04 -8.78 19.30
C ARG A 353 -8.84 -8.70 20.61
N ARG A 354 -9.91 -7.91 20.67
CA ARG A 354 -10.73 -7.77 21.88
C ARG A 354 -11.73 -8.92 22.02
N THR A 355 -12.00 -9.31 23.25
CA THR A 355 -13.01 -10.32 23.63
C THR A 355 -14.41 -9.71 23.82
N ASP A 356 -14.79 -8.76 22.97
CA ASP A 356 -16.10 -8.10 22.99
C ASP A 356 -17.08 -8.81 22.01
N PRO A 357 -18.40 -8.68 22.15
CA PRO A 357 -19.34 -9.17 21.14
C PRO A 357 -19.06 -8.58 19.75
N VAL A 358 -19.23 -9.37 18.69
CA VAL A 358 -18.90 -8.97 17.30
C VAL A 358 -19.57 -7.65 16.88
N GLY A 359 -20.81 -7.40 17.31
CA GLY A 359 -21.50 -6.12 17.05
C GLY A 359 -20.79 -4.91 17.67
N VAL A 360 -20.23 -5.06 18.88
CA VAL A 360 -19.47 -4.01 19.58
C VAL A 360 -18.13 -3.78 18.89
N ILE A 361 -17.44 -4.86 18.50
CA ILE A 361 -16.19 -4.79 17.73
C ILE A 361 -16.41 -4.03 16.42
N ARG A 362 -17.45 -4.40 15.65
CA ARG A 362 -17.81 -3.73 14.38
C ARG A 362 -18.13 -2.25 14.58
N ALA A 363 -18.94 -1.91 15.58
CA ALA A 363 -19.29 -0.52 15.86
C ALA A 363 -18.06 0.31 16.26
N ARG A 364 -17.14 -0.27 17.04
CA ARG A 364 -15.89 0.37 17.44
C ARG A 364 -14.95 0.55 16.25
N ALA A 365 -14.78 -0.49 15.43
CA ALA A 365 -13.99 -0.45 14.20
C ALA A 365 -14.52 0.62 13.23
N ALA A 366 -15.83 0.69 13.02
CA ALA A 366 -16.47 1.70 12.18
C ALA A 366 -16.26 3.12 12.72
N ARG A 367 -16.42 3.33 14.04
CA ARG A 367 -16.14 4.63 14.69
C ARG A 367 -14.67 5.02 14.57
N PHE A 368 -13.76 4.09 14.80
CA PHE A 368 -12.32 4.35 14.68
C PHE A 368 -11.92 4.72 13.24
N LEU A 369 -12.38 3.94 12.27
CA LEU A 369 -12.16 4.22 10.85
C LEU A 369 -12.74 5.58 10.47
N SER A 370 -14.02 5.82 10.75
CA SER A 370 -14.70 7.08 10.40
C SER A 370 -14.01 8.29 11.03
N GLY A 371 -13.60 8.19 12.30
CA GLY A 371 -12.85 9.26 12.97
C GLY A 371 -11.50 9.54 12.33
N ARG A 372 -10.77 8.52 11.88
CA ARG A 372 -9.49 8.68 11.16
C ARG A 372 -9.67 9.28 9.77
N VAL A 373 -10.69 8.84 9.02
CA VAL A 373 -11.04 9.39 7.71
C VAL A 373 -11.47 10.85 7.85
N ALA A 374 -12.30 11.17 8.84
CA ALA A 374 -12.73 12.53 9.14
C ALA A 374 -11.55 13.43 9.52
N LEU A 375 -10.64 12.96 10.38
CA LEU A 375 -9.44 13.72 10.77
C LEU A 375 -8.54 14.01 9.56
N PHE A 376 -8.29 13.01 8.71
CA PHE A 376 -7.49 13.17 7.50
C PHE A 376 -8.12 14.17 6.52
N THR A 377 -9.41 13.99 6.21
CA THR A 377 -10.13 14.87 5.27
C THR A 377 -10.30 16.29 5.81
N ALA A 378 -10.51 16.46 7.12
CA ALA A 378 -10.56 17.78 7.75
C ALA A 378 -9.21 18.51 7.71
N GLY A 379 -8.10 17.80 7.98
CA GLY A 379 -6.75 18.38 7.85
C GLY A 379 -6.44 18.78 6.41
N LEU A 380 -6.82 17.94 5.44
CA LEU A 380 -6.67 18.25 4.01
C LEU A 380 -7.54 19.45 3.60
N ALA A 381 -8.80 19.51 4.04
CA ALA A 381 -9.71 20.63 3.79
C ALA A 381 -9.18 21.94 4.39
N LEU A 382 -8.64 21.91 5.61
CA LEU A 382 -8.00 23.08 6.23
C LEU A 382 -6.81 23.55 5.38
N THR A 383 -6.01 22.62 4.86
CA THR A 383 -4.86 22.96 4.02
C THR A 383 -5.32 23.59 2.70
N TYR A 384 -6.40 23.09 2.10
CA TYR A 384 -7.01 23.70 0.91
C TYR A 384 -7.66 25.06 1.17
N LEU A 385 -8.26 25.26 2.34
CA LEU A 385 -8.75 26.57 2.75
C LEU A 385 -7.61 27.58 2.86
N LEU A 386 -6.47 27.19 3.45
CA LEU A 386 -5.28 28.03 3.50
C LEU A 386 -4.76 28.37 2.09
N VAL A 387 -4.71 27.39 1.20
CA VAL A 387 -4.32 27.62 -0.20
C VAL A 387 -5.29 28.58 -0.90
N ALA A 388 -6.61 28.43 -0.71
CA ALA A 388 -7.60 29.32 -1.30
C ALA A 388 -7.43 30.77 -0.84
N LEU A 389 -7.07 30.97 0.42
CA LEU A 389 -6.85 32.29 1.02
C LEU A 389 -5.50 32.91 0.63
N LEU A 390 -4.46 32.08 0.49
CA LEU A 390 -3.10 32.54 0.21
C LEU A 390 -2.81 32.69 -1.27
N SER A 391 -3.40 31.86 -2.14
CA SER A 391 -3.08 31.85 -3.57
C SER A 391 -3.24 33.24 -4.21
N PRO A 392 -4.39 33.96 -4.05
CA PRO A 392 -4.53 35.30 -4.62
C PRO A 392 -3.55 36.33 -4.02
N ARG A 393 -3.21 36.19 -2.73
CA ARG A 393 -2.27 37.10 -2.04
C ARG A 393 -0.83 36.93 -2.50
N LEU A 394 -0.51 35.75 -3.03
CA LEU A 394 0.80 35.40 -3.56
C LEU A 394 0.84 35.52 -5.10
N GLY A 395 -0.15 36.19 -5.70
CA GLY A 395 -0.25 36.37 -7.16
C GLY A 395 -0.70 35.13 -7.93
N GLY A 396 -1.17 34.10 -7.23
CA GLY A 396 -1.79 32.90 -7.80
C GLY A 396 -3.27 33.08 -8.16
N PRO A 397 -3.85 32.11 -8.90
CA PRO A 397 -5.22 32.21 -9.38
C PRO A 397 -6.25 32.05 -8.25
N LEU A 398 -7.43 32.63 -8.45
CA LEU A 398 -8.62 32.27 -7.67
C LEU A 398 -9.02 30.84 -8.05
N LEU A 399 -8.97 29.93 -7.07
CA LEU A 399 -9.31 28.52 -7.27
C LEU A 399 -10.81 28.30 -7.04
N ALA A 400 -11.46 27.61 -7.98
CA ALA A 400 -12.88 27.29 -7.88
C ALA A 400 -13.17 26.40 -6.65
N PRO A 401 -14.24 26.67 -5.88
CA PRO A 401 -14.58 25.87 -4.70
C PRO A 401 -14.86 24.40 -5.04
N GLU A 402 -15.40 24.12 -6.24
CA GLU A 402 -15.65 22.77 -6.75
C GLU A 402 -14.35 22.00 -6.93
N LEU A 403 -13.30 22.65 -7.45
CA LEU A 403 -11.98 22.07 -7.61
C LEU A 403 -11.37 21.68 -6.27
N LEU A 404 -11.41 22.60 -5.30
CA LEU A 404 -10.85 22.38 -3.96
C LEU A 404 -11.60 21.26 -3.22
N THR A 405 -12.93 21.30 -3.29
CA THR A 405 -13.80 20.27 -2.70
C THR A 405 -13.53 18.91 -3.35
N GLY A 406 -13.38 18.88 -4.68
CA GLY A 406 -13.01 17.68 -5.43
C GLY A 406 -11.68 17.08 -4.94
N HIS A 407 -10.64 17.88 -4.72
CA HIS A 407 -9.36 17.38 -4.20
C HIS A 407 -9.46 16.81 -2.78
N VAL A 408 -10.27 17.41 -1.90
CA VAL A 408 -10.53 16.88 -0.55
C VAL A 408 -11.20 15.51 -0.63
N LEU A 409 -12.24 15.39 -1.47
CA LEU A 409 -12.96 14.14 -1.68
C LEU A 409 -12.08 13.06 -2.31
N VAL A 410 -11.24 13.42 -3.28
CA VAL A 410 -10.24 12.52 -3.87
C VAL A 410 -9.25 12.03 -2.83
N GLY A 411 -8.74 12.91 -1.95
CA GLY A 411 -7.88 12.50 -0.86
C GLY A 411 -8.56 11.46 0.05
N GLY A 412 -9.83 11.71 0.43
CA GLY A 412 -10.63 10.76 1.20
C GLY A 412 -10.84 9.42 0.46
N ALA A 413 -11.15 9.48 -0.84
CA ALA A 413 -11.33 8.31 -1.69
C ALA A 413 -10.03 7.49 -1.82
N LEU A 414 -8.87 8.14 -1.97
CA LEU A 414 -7.55 7.49 -2.02
C LEU A 414 -7.21 6.80 -0.70
N LEU A 415 -7.55 7.42 0.44
CA LEU A 415 -7.37 6.81 1.76
C LEU A 415 -8.24 5.54 1.89
N LEU A 416 -9.51 5.64 1.51
CA LEU A 416 -10.44 4.51 1.57
C LEU A 416 -10.06 3.40 0.59
N SER A 417 -9.68 3.72 -0.65
CA SER A 417 -9.24 2.71 -1.62
C SER A 417 -7.91 2.07 -1.21
N GLY A 418 -6.99 2.83 -0.61
CA GLY A 418 -5.78 2.28 0.00
C GLY A 418 -6.10 1.29 1.13
N TYR A 419 -7.10 1.57 1.96
CA TYR A 419 -7.60 0.63 2.96
C TYR A 419 -8.21 -0.62 2.31
N LEU A 420 -9.09 -0.47 1.31
CA LEU A 420 -9.68 -1.59 0.57
C LEU A 420 -8.61 -2.52 -0.03
N ILE A 421 -7.54 -1.94 -0.57
CA ILE A 421 -6.39 -2.69 -1.11
C ILE A 421 -5.70 -3.49 0.00
N ASN A 422 -5.49 -2.91 1.18
CA ASN A 422 -4.86 -3.59 2.32
C ASN A 422 -5.68 -4.79 2.80
N VAL A 423 -7.02 -4.73 2.72
CA VAL A 423 -7.91 -5.85 3.06
C VAL A 423 -8.23 -6.77 1.87
N SER A 424 -7.39 -6.74 0.83
CA SER A 424 -7.50 -7.57 -0.38
C SER A 424 -8.73 -7.34 -1.28
N LEU A 425 -9.40 -6.19 -1.15
CA LEU A 425 -10.55 -5.79 -1.98
C LEU A 425 -10.12 -4.88 -3.16
N LEU A 426 -9.01 -5.22 -3.83
CA LEU A 426 -8.48 -4.46 -4.97
C LEU A 426 -9.52 -4.34 -6.11
N GLY A 427 -10.30 -5.39 -6.38
CA GLY A 427 -11.35 -5.34 -7.40
C GLY A 427 -12.41 -4.28 -7.12
N GLY A 428 -12.80 -4.12 -5.86
CA GLY A 428 -13.72 -3.05 -5.44
C GLY A 428 -13.13 -1.66 -5.64
N ALA A 429 -11.85 -1.47 -5.28
CA ALA A 429 -11.15 -0.21 -5.52
C ALA A 429 -11.06 0.12 -7.02
N LEU A 430 -10.77 -0.87 -7.88
CA LEU A 430 -10.76 -0.70 -9.34
C LEU A 430 -12.12 -0.26 -9.87
N LEU A 431 -13.21 -0.92 -9.45
CA LEU A 431 -14.56 -0.57 -9.85
C LEU A 431 -14.95 0.84 -9.39
N ALA A 432 -14.58 1.23 -8.17
CA ALA A 432 -14.85 2.56 -7.64
C ALA A 432 -14.17 3.66 -8.47
N TRP A 433 -12.87 3.51 -8.77
CA TRP A 433 -12.13 4.48 -9.58
C TRP A 433 -12.55 4.47 -11.06
N ALA A 434 -12.88 3.31 -11.63
CA ALA A 434 -13.42 3.22 -12.98
C ALA A 434 -14.80 3.90 -13.09
N GLY A 435 -15.69 3.69 -12.11
CA GLY A 435 -16.99 4.35 -12.04
C GLY A 435 -16.86 5.86 -11.86
N ALA A 436 -15.92 6.32 -11.01
CA ALA A 436 -15.62 7.73 -10.82
C ALA A 436 -15.11 8.41 -12.09
N LEU A 437 -14.14 7.79 -12.78
CA LEU A 437 -13.63 8.27 -14.06
C LEU A 437 -14.74 8.29 -15.12
N GLY A 438 -15.54 7.22 -15.21
CA GLY A 438 -16.67 7.15 -16.13
C GLY A 438 -17.71 8.26 -15.88
N ALA A 439 -18.04 8.54 -14.62
CA ALA A 439 -18.95 9.62 -14.25
C ALA A 439 -18.40 11.00 -14.62
N GLN A 440 -17.11 11.24 -14.36
CA GLN A 440 -16.46 12.49 -14.73
C GLN A 440 -16.45 12.68 -16.25
N VAL A 441 -16.07 11.67 -17.02
CA VAL A 441 -16.06 11.71 -18.50
C VAL A 441 -17.48 11.91 -19.03
N ALA A 442 -18.46 11.14 -18.57
CA ALA A 442 -19.85 11.27 -19.01
C ALA A 442 -20.42 12.67 -18.73
N ALA A 443 -20.08 13.28 -17.58
CA ALA A 443 -20.48 14.65 -17.29
C ALA A 443 -19.82 15.67 -18.24
N ARG A 444 -18.55 15.46 -18.61
CA ARG A 444 -17.87 16.32 -19.59
C ARG A 444 -18.53 16.22 -20.97
N GLU A 445 -18.87 15.01 -21.43
CA GLU A 445 -19.59 14.77 -22.68
C GLU A 445 -21.00 15.41 -22.67
N ALA A 446 -21.65 15.44 -21.50
CA ALA A 446 -22.92 16.12 -21.30
C ALA A 446 -22.81 17.67 -21.26
N GLY A 447 -21.63 18.23 -21.51
CA GLY A 447 -21.39 19.67 -21.56
C GLY A 447 -21.12 20.33 -20.20
N LEU A 448 -20.95 19.54 -19.12
CA LEU A 448 -20.64 20.10 -17.80
C LEU A 448 -19.21 20.69 -17.79
N ALA A 449 -19.05 21.84 -17.13
CA ALA A 449 -17.75 22.48 -16.97
C ALA A 449 -16.73 21.55 -16.26
N PRO A 450 -15.41 21.76 -16.46
CA PRO A 450 -14.38 20.86 -15.94
C PRO A 450 -14.43 20.65 -14.42
N ASP A 451 -14.60 21.74 -13.65
CA ASP A 451 -14.60 21.68 -12.17
C ASP A 451 -15.82 20.94 -11.60
N PRO A 452 -17.07 21.25 -12.01
CA PRO A 452 -18.23 20.47 -11.61
C PRO A 452 -18.17 18.99 -12.01
N ALA A 453 -17.66 18.67 -13.21
CA ALA A 453 -17.52 17.29 -13.67
C ALA A 453 -16.50 16.50 -12.82
N TYR A 454 -15.38 17.13 -12.48
CA TYR A 454 -14.38 16.58 -11.56
C TYR A 454 -14.95 16.35 -10.16
N LEU A 455 -15.68 17.33 -9.63
CA LEU A 455 -16.35 17.22 -8.34
C LEU A 455 -17.34 16.04 -8.33
N LEU A 456 -18.14 15.88 -9.38
CA LEU A 456 -19.06 14.74 -9.51
C LEU A 456 -18.31 13.41 -9.47
N GLY A 457 -17.25 13.28 -10.26
CA GLY A 457 -16.39 12.09 -10.24
C GLY A 457 -15.80 11.82 -8.85
N ALA A 458 -15.36 12.87 -8.14
CA ALA A 458 -14.80 12.76 -6.80
C ALA A 458 -15.83 12.33 -5.76
N VAL A 459 -17.07 12.82 -5.88
CA VAL A 459 -18.22 12.37 -5.08
C VAL A 459 -18.50 10.89 -5.33
N VAL A 460 -18.53 10.45 -6.59
CA VAL A 460 -18.72 9.03 -6.94
C VAL A 460 -17.61 8.17 -6.35
N ALA A 461 -16.34 8.57 -6.47
CA ALA A 461 -15.21 7.86 -5.88
C ALA A 461 -15.36 7.72 -4.35
N ALA A 462 -15.65 8.84 -3.66
CA ALA A 462 -15.79 8.87 -2.21
C ALA A 462 -16.97 8.01 -1.73
N LEU A 463 -18.11 8.06 -2.42
CA LEU A 463 -19.30 7.27 -2.11
C LEU A 463 -19.06 5.78 -2.33
N LEU A 464 -18.53 5.37 -3.50
CA LEU A 464 -18.29 3.96 -3.80
C LEU A 464 -17.22 3.37 -2.87
N CYS A 465 -16.11 4.07 -2.66
CA CYS A 465 -15.09 3.64 -1.70
C CYS A 465 -15.64 3.60 -0.27
N GLY A 466 -16.47 4.57 0.13
CA GLY A 466 -17.12 4.61 1.44
C GLY A 466 -18.06 3.41 1.65
N LEU A 467 -18.95 3.13 0.70
CA LEU A 467 -19.86 1.99 0.73
C LEU A 467 -19.11 0.67 0.82
N LEU A 468 -18.13 0.45 -0.07
CA LEU A 468 -17.31 -0.76 -0.05
C LEU A 468 -16.55 -0.91 1.27
N THR A 469 -16.06 0.19 1.84
CA THR A 469 -15.34 0.18 3.12
C THR A 469 -16.28 -0.15 4.27
N THR A 470 -17.50 0.42 4.30
CA THR A 470 -18.49 0.07 5.33
C THR A 470 -18.89 -1.39 5.26
N TRP A 471 -18.97 -1.95 4.05
CA TRP A 471 -19.21 -3.38 3.85
C TRP A 471 -18.02 -4.21 4.34
N ALA A 472 -16.79 -3.80 4.02
CA ALA A 472 -15.57 -4.47 4.48
C ALA A 472 -15.48 -4.52 6.01
N VAL A 473 -15.75 -3.41 6.70
CA VAL A 473 -15.72 -3.34 8.18
C VAL A 473 -16.81 -4.19 8.84
N ARG A 474 -17.92 -4.46 8.14
CA ARG A 474 -18.95 -5.40 8.63
C ARG A 474 -18.47 -6.85 8.57
N ASP A 475 -17.52 -7.19 7.73
CA ASP A 475 -16.91 -8.52 7.75
C ASP A 475 -15.72 -8.53 8.73
N ALA A 476 -15.85 -9.29 9.82
CA ALA A 476 -14.82 -9.35 10.86
C ALA A 476 -13.47 -9.88 10.32
N ARG A 477 -13.50 -10.63 9.21
CA ARG A 477 -12.29 -11.13 8.53
C ARG A 477 -11.40 -10.03 7.97
N HIS A 478 -11.91 -8.82 7.78
CA HIS A 478 -11.17 -7.68 7.24
C HIS A 478 -10.64 -6.73 8.33
N LEU A 479 -10.78 -7.10 9.61
CA LEU A 479 -10.24 -6.33 10.73
C LEU A 479 -8.82 -6.77 11.13
N THR A 480 -8.42 -7.98 10.74
CA THR A 480 -7.07 -8.56 10.89
C THR A 480 -6.35 -8.53 9.57
#